data_AF-A0A528AE45-F1
#
_entry.id   AF-A0A528AE45-F1
#
_cell.length_a   1.000
_cell.length_b   1.000
_cell.length_c   1.000
_cell.angle_alpha   90.00
_cell.angle_beta   90.00
_cell.angle_gamma   90.00
#
_symmetry.space_group_name_H-M   'P 1'
#
loop_
_entity.id
_entity.type
_entity.pdbx_description
1 polymer ?
#
loop_
_entity_poly.entity_id
_entity_poly.type
_entity_poly.pdbx_seq_one_letter_code
_entity_poly.pdbx_strand_id
1 'polypeptide(L)'
;ATQRTSRIELGTAVIPIGYESPYRLAEDLSTVDVLSRGRLNVGLSAGFPPHAEILGPLVFDGDWRNFDFSHERVLRLVNNLRGDPIGEPGAIIEFPGGRVRPRLQPHAPGLADRIWYGGGSLKSVAWTGRNGLNLLLGNVTSGEGTDDFFEAQLHQLETFFAQQSERPRRVALGRVIVPFDSADARTRKRYADYAAGRHERTLKAHGERRTLFAQDVVGTSEQILETLASDPVLARVHELRVELPYEFKQHEYEQIITDFITHVAPALGWRHRPGLTASAAE
;
A
#
# COMPACT_ATOMS: atom_id res chain seq x y z
N ALA A 1 11.26 -12.08 -4.37
CA ALA A 1 10.18 -11.85 -5.34
C ALA A 1 10.68 -11.36 -6.71
N THR A 2 11.53 -10.33 -6.75
CA THR A 2 12.07 -9.73 -7.99
C THR A 2 12.72 -10.75 -8.93
N GLN A 3 13.55 -11.66 -8.43
CA GLN A 3 14.24 -12.70 -9.22
C GLN A 3 13.35 -13.88 -9.65
N ARG A 4 12.16 -14.03 -9.05
CA ARG A 4 11.26 -15.16 -9.30
C ARG A 4 10.06 -14.77 -10.17
N THR A 5 9.95 -13.50 -10.54
CA THR A 5 8.81 -12.96 -11.29
C THR A 5 9.29 -11.98 -12.35
N SER A 6 8.60 -11.92 -13.49
CA SER A 6 8.97 -11.04 -14.61
C SER A 6 7.94 -9.97 -14.94
N ARG A 7 6.68 -10.15 -14.51
CA ARG A 7 5.56 -9.28 -14.92
C ARG A 7 4.85 -8.59 -13.76
N ILE A 8 4.57 -9.32 -12.67
CA ILE A 8 3.80 -8.78 -11.56
C ILE A 8 4.52 -7.58 -10.94
N GLU A 9 3.77 -6.51 -10.67
CA GLU A 9 4.25 -5.40 -9.86
C GLU A 9 4.45 -5.86 -8.41
N LEU A 10 5.43 -5.28 -7.73
CA LEU A 10 5.78 -5.61 -6.35
C LEU A 10 5.56 -4.38 -5.51
N GLY A 11 5.03 -4.52 -4.29
CA GLY A 11 4.92 -3.35 -3.44
C GLY A 11 4.76 -3.60 -1.97
N THR A 12 4.90 -2.51 -1.22
CA THR A 12 4.69 -2.46 0.23
C THR A 12 3.38 -1.76 0.54
N ALA A 13 2.68 -2.18 1.59
CA ALA A 13 1.40 -1.61 2.00
C ALA A 13 1.21 -1.77 3.51
N VAL A 14 1.99 -1.10 4.36
CA VAL A 14 2.95 0.00 4.08
C VAL A 14 4.22 -0.17 4.92
N ILE A 15 5.31 0.50 4.54
CA ILE A 15 6.48 0.67 5.41
C ILE A 15 6.20 1.84 6.38
N PRO A 16 6.22 1.62 7.70
CA PRO A 16 6.14 2.71 8.67
C PRO A 16 7.48 3.46 8.70
N ILE A 17 7.56 4.58 7.98
CA ILE A 17 8.83 5.31 7.76
C ILE A 17 9.43 5.89 9.04
N GLY A 18 8.65 5.94 10.14
CA GLY A 18 9.11 6.45 11.41
C GLY A 18 10.38 5.75 11.91
N TYR A 19 10.52 4.45 11.69
CA TYR A 19 11.72 3.67 12.06
C TYR A 19 12.88 3.76 11.06
N GLU A 20 12.67 4.41 9.92
CA GLU A 20 13.55 4.28 8.76
C GLU A 20 14.38 5.53 8.55
N SER A 21 15.64 5.39 8.14
CA SER A 21 16.42 6.53 7.62
C SER A 21 15.94 6.86 6.19
N PRO A 22 15.41 8.07 5.91
CA PRO A 22 14.86 8.40 4.59
C PRO A 22 15.86 8.27 3.45
N TYR A 23 17.15 8.45 3.72
CA TYR A 23 18.20 8.31 2.72
C TYR A 23 18.54 6.84 2.47
N ARG A 24 18.79 6.07 3.54
CA ARG A 24 19.15 4.64 3.40
C ARG A 24 18.00 3.83 2.83
N LEU A 25 16.76 4.07 3.28
CA LEU A 25 15.59 3.43 2.72
C LEU A 25 15.43 3.77 1.23
N ALA A 26 15.73 5.01 0.82
CA ALA A 26 15.70 5.38 -0.60
C ALA A 26 16.73 4.59 -1.43
N GLU A 27 17.94 4.33 -0.90
CA GLU A 27 18.95 3.48 -1.56
C GLU A 27 18.47 2.02 -1.70
N ASP A 28 17.89 1.47 -0.62
CA ASP A 28 17.36 0.10 -0.61
C ASP A 28 16.22 -0.06 -1.62
N LEU A 29 15.25 0.86 -1.61
CA LEU A 29 14.13 0.86 -2.54
C LEU A 29 14.60 1.06 -3.99
N SER A 30 15.56 1.94 -4.23
CA SER A 30 16.12 2.15 -5.57
C SER A 30 16.85 0.91 -6.07
N THR A 31 17.58 0.22 -5.19
CA THR A 31 18.22 -1.07 -5.51
C THR A 31 17.20 -2.11 -5.89
N VAL A 32 16.12 -2.26 -5.11
CA VAL A 32 15.03 -3.20 -5.41
C VAL A 32 14.34 -2.82 -6.72
N ASP A 33 14.10 -1.54 -6.98
CA ASP A 33 13.45 -1.08 -8.22
C ASP A 33 14.29 -1.43 -9.46
N VAL A 34 15.61 -1.16 -9.41
CA VAL A 34 16.56 -1.55 -10.48
C VAL A 34 16.54 -3.07 -10.70
N LEU A 35 16.63 -3.87 -9.63
CA LEU A 35 16.56 -5.34 -9.73
C LEU A 35 15.20 -5.83 -10.23
N SER A 36 14.13 -5.10 -9.95
CA SER A 36 12.78 -5.40 -10.42
C SER A 36 12.50 -4.90 -11.84
N ARG A 37 13.41 -4.10 -12.43
CA ARG A 37 13.23 -3.40 -13.72
C ARG A 37 12.03 -2.45 -13.70
N GLY A 38 11.91 -1.64 -12.65
CA GLY A 38 10.88 -0.60 -12.54
C GLY A 38 9.49 -1.10 -12.11
N ARG A 39 9.40 -2.28 -11.49
CA ARG A 39 8.12 -2.89 -11.06
C ARG A 39 7.77 -2.60 -9.60
N LEU A 40 8.57 -1.81 -8.90
CA LEU A 40 8.36 -1.52 -7.47
C LEU A 40 7.36 -0.37 -7.29
N ASN A 41 6.38 -0.59 -6.42
CA ASN A 41 5.42 0.37 -5.89
C ASN A 41 5.60 0.46 -4.37
N VAL A 42 5.89 1.64 -3.82
CA VAL A 42 6.27 1.75 -2.40
C VAL A 42 5.16 2.43 -1.60
N GLY A 43 4.45 1.67 -0.79
CA GLY A 43 3.54 2.21 0.22
C GLY A 43 4.27 2.61 1.49
N LEU A 44 4.01 3.83 1.95
CA LEU A 44 4.58 4.45 3.15
C LEU A 44 3.47 4.90 4.10
N SER A 45 3.80 4.99 5.39
CA SER A 45 3.02 5.74 6.38
C SER A 45 3.95 6.56 7.26
N ALA A 46 3.42 7.67 7.79
CA ALA A 46 4.09 8.53 8.76
C ALA A 46 3.30 8.60 10.07
N GLY A 47 3.96 9.09 11.11
CA GLY A 47 3.42 9.17 12.46
C GLY A 47 4.39 8.60 13.49
N PHE A 48 4.14 8.96 14.75
CA PHE A 48 4.91 8.44 15.87
C PHE A 48 4.80 6.91 15.91
N PRO A 49 5.93 6.17 15.92
CA PRO A 49 5.86 4.73 15.84
C PRO A 49 5.21 4.11 17.10
N PRO A 50 4.23 3.20 16.97
CA PRO A 50 3.44 2.69 18.11
C PRO A 50 4.26 2.02 19.24
N HIS A 51 5.47 1.54 18.94
CA HIS A 51 6.34 0.85 19.90
C HIS A 51 7.69 1.55 20.06
N ALA A 52 7.77 2.85 19.77
CA ALA A 52 9.03 3.60 19.80
C ALA A 52 9.69 3.60 21.20
N GLU A 53 8.93 3.54 22.29
CA GLU A 53 9.51 3.48 23.64
C GLU A 53 10.34 2.22 23.88
N ILE A 54 9.98 1.10 23.25
CA ILE A 54 10.69 -0.18 23.37
C ILE A 54 11.76 -0.29 22.29
N LEU A 55 11.41 0.03 21.05
CA LEU A 55 12.28 -0.21 19.88
C LEU A 55 13.21 0.97 19.57
N GLY A 56 12.87 2.18 20.00
CA GLY A 56 13.62 3.40 19.69
C GLY A 56 15.10 3.32 20.04
N PRO A 57 15.48 2.87 21.25
CA PRO A 57 16.89 2.67 21.62
C PRO A 57 17.64 1.61 20.79
N LEU A 58 16.93 0.71 20.08
CA LEU A 58 17.52 -0.30 19.21
C LEU A 58 17.62 0.16 17.75
N VAL A 59 16.74 1.07 17.34
CA VAL A 59 16.61 1.54 15.95
C VAL A 59 17.38 2.83 15.70
N PHE A 60 17.44 3.72 16.69
CA PHE A 60 17.99 5.05 16.54
C PHE A 60 19.17 5.28 17.47
N ASP A 61 20.18 5.98 16.96
CA ASP A 61 21.25 6.55 17.77
C ASP A 61 20.82 7.91 18.36
N GLY A 62 21.27 8.20 19.58
CA GLY A 62 21.09 9.51 20.21
C GLY A 62 19.67 9.76 20.75
N ASP A 63 19.29 11.05 20.83
CA ASP A 63 18.02 11.49 21.38
C ASP A 63 16.88 11.36 20.37
N TRP A 64 16.47 10.12 20.13
CA TRP A 64 15.49 9.76 19.11
C TRP A 64 14.09 10.33 19.35
N ARG A 65 13.77 10.73 20.58
CA ARG A 65 12.45 11.32 20.91
C ARG A 65 12.24 12.68 20.25
N ASN A 66 13.33 13.35 19.89
CA ASN A 66 13.33 14.61 19.17
C ASN A 66 13.41 14.44 17.64
N PHE A 67 13.36 13.21 17.13
CA PHE A 67 13.36 12.98 15.69
C PHE A 67 12.02 13.38 15.05
N ASP A 68 12.10 13.82 13.79
CA ASP A 68 10.92 14.08 12.98
C ASP A 68 10.28 12.76 12.53
N PHE A 69 9.06 12.52 13.01
CA PHE A 69 8.17 11.42 12.64
C PHE A 69 6.95 11.88 11.82
N SER A 70 6.95 13.13 11.37
CA SER A 70 5.87 13.71 10.59
C SER A 70 5.93 13.29 9.11
N HIS A 71 5.00 13.82 8.33
CA HIS A 71 4.98 13.62 6.89
C HIS A 71 6.21 14.21 6.16
N GLU A 72 6.93 15.16 6.77
CA GLU A 72 8.17 15.71 6.20
C GLU A 72 9.23 14.61 6.00
N ARG A 73 9.24 13.60 6.88
CA ARG A 73 10.09 12.41 6.72
C ARG A 73 9.83 11.67 5.41
N VAL A 74 8.57 11.59 4.98
CA VAL A 74 8.19 11.00 3.68
C VAL A 74 8.68 11.88 2.54
N LEU A 75 8.51 13.20 2.62
CA LEU A 75 8.99 14.11 1.57
C LEU A 75 10.50 14.06 1.40
N ARG A 76 11.26 13.92 2.49
CA ARG A 76 12.70 13.71 2.42
C ARG A 76 13.05 12.45 1.62
N LEU A 77 12.37 11.34 1.86
CA LEU A 77 12.56 10.12 1.07
C LEU A 77 12.20 10.33 -0.40
N VAL A 78 11.04 10.93 -0.68
CA VAL A 78 10.59 11.22 -2.06
C VAL A 78 11.60 12.10 -2.78
N ASN A 79 12.12 13.15 -2.13
CA ASN A 79 13.13 14.04 -2.70
C ASN A 79 14.45 13.30 -2.97
N ASN A 80 14.90 12.42 -2.06
CA ASN A 80 16.08 11.58 -2.32
C ASN A 80 15.89 10.72 -3.58
N LEU A 81 14.71 10.12 -3.75
CA LEU A 81 14.39 9.28 -4.91
C LEU A 81 14.32 10.03 -6.24
N ARG A 82 14.18 11.37 -6.24
CA ARG A 82 14.26 12.17 -7.47
C ARG A 82 15.67 12.18 -8.06
N GLY A 83 16.68 11.80 -7.28
CA GLY A 83 18.07 11.68 -7.75
C GLY A 83 18.78 13.02 -7.96
N ASP A 84 18.25 14.10 -7.36
CA ASP A 84 18.88 15.41 -7.40
C ASP A 84 20.29 15.36 -6.79
N PRO A 85 21.23 16.17 -7.30
CA PRO A 85 22.57 16.24 -6.73
C PRO A 85 22.58 16.70 -5.27
N ILE A 86 23.47 16.12 -4.48
CA ILE A 86 23.57 16.35 -3.03
C ILE A 86 24.80 17.22 -2.73
N GLY A 87 24.74 18.01 -1.66
CA GLY A 87 25.85 18.89 -1.25
C GLY A 87 25.87 20.22 -1.98
N GLU A 88 26.92 21.01 -1.71
CA GLU A 88 27.07 22.35 -2.26
C GLU A 88 27.08 22.37 -3.81
N PRO A 89 26.66 23.48 -4.44
CA PRO A 89 26.79 23.63 -5.89
C PRO A 89 28.22 23.33 -6.36
N GLY A 90 28.35 22.38 -7.29
CA GLY A 90 29.66 21.93 -7.80
C GLY A 90 30.37 20.88 -6.94
N ALA A 91 29.72 20.31 -5.92
CA ALA A 91 30.26 19.18 -5.17
C ALA A 91 30.63 18.01 -6.10
N ILE A 92 31.84 17.48 -5.92
CA ILE A 92 32.38 16.35 -6.67
C ILE A 92 32.99 15.37 -5.66
N ILE A 93 32.64 14.09 -5.79
CA ILE A 93 33.33 13.00 -5.11
C ILE A 93 34.37 12.43 -6.08
N GLU A 94 35.62 12.42 -5.64
CA GLU A 94 36.73 11.81 -6.36
C GLU A 94 37.09 10.47 -5.71
N PHE A 95 37.28 9.44 -6.52
CA PHE A 95 37.73 8.12 -6.10
C PHE A 95 38.58 7.51 -7.22
N PRO A 96 39.33 6.41 -6.99
CA PRO A 96 40.23 5.85 -8.01
C PRO A 96 39.57 5.52 -9.36
N GLY A 97 38.24 5.31 -9.38
CA GLY A 97 37.46 5.04 -10.58
C GLY A 97 36.90 6.27 -11.29
N GLY A 98 37.14 7.50 -10.81
CA GLY A 98 36.76 8.73 -11.48
C GLY A 98 36.17 9.81 -10.56
N ARG A 99 35.49 10.78 -11.19
CA ARG A 99 34.84 11.92 -10.53
C ARG A 99 33.35 11.83 -10.77
N VAL A 100 32.54 11.90 -9.72
CA VAL A 100 31.08 11.85 -9.82
C VAL A 100 30.44 12.97 -9.03
N ARG A 101 29.32 13.48 -9.53
CA ARG A 101 28.46 14.37 -8.74
C ARG A 101 27.68 13.50 -7.74
N PRO A 102 27.77 13.76 -6.43
CA PRO A 102 27.04 12.99 -5.43
C PRO A 102 25.53 13.10 -5.64
N ARG A 103 24.86 11.96 -5.56
CA ARG A 103 23.40 11.78 -5.59
C ARG A 103 23.06 10.42 -4.96
N LEU A 104 21.79 10.13 -4.75
CA LEU A 104 21.33 8.80 -4.36
C LEU A 104 21.80 7.74 -5.37
N GLN A 105 22.36 6.63 -4.90
CA GLN A 105 22.80 5.51 -5.73
C GLN A 105 22.28 4.16 -5.19
N PRO A 106 21.79 3.26 -6.06
CA PRO A 106 21.60 3.46 -7.50
C PRO A 106 20.46 4.45 -7.77
N HIS A 107 20.55 5.19 -8.87
CA HIS A 107 19.44 6.04 -9.32
C HIS A 107 18.37 5.19 -10.02
N ALA A 108 17.13 5.24 -9.53
CA ALA A 108 15.98 4.52 -10.08
C ALA A 108 14.95 5.50 -10.70
N PRO A 109 15.04 5.78 -12.01
CA PRO A 109 14.15 6.75 -12.66
C PRO A 109 12.67 6.38 -12.52
N GLY A 110 11.85 7.36 -12.11
CA GLY A 110 10.40 7.21 -11.99
C GLY A 110 9.91 6.48 -10.74
N LEU A 111 10.80 6.00 -9.87
CA LEU A 111 10.38 5.37 -8.60
C LEU A 111 9.63 6.37 -7.69
N ALA A 112 10.02 7.65 -7.72
CA ALA A 112 9.34 8.72 -6.98
C ALA A 112 7.85 8.90 -7.39
N ASP A 113 7.48 8.53 -8.63
CA ASP A 113 6.09 8.58 -9.11
C ASP A 113 5.26 7.34 -8.72
N ARG A 114 5.94 6.28 -8.27
CA ARG A 114 5.34 5.02 -7.79
C ARG A 114 5.31 4.95 -6.26
N ILE A 115 5.36 6.10 -5.58
CA ILE A 115 5.17 6.20 -4.14
C ILE A 115 3.69 6.29 -3.81
N TRP A 116 3.30 5.50 -2.82
CA TRP A 116 1.95 5.39 -2.29
C TRP A 116 1.95 5.77 -0.82
N TYR A 117 0.86 6.35 -0.35
CA TYR A 117 0.67 6.66 1.06
C TYR A 117 -0.56 5.97 1.61
N GLY A 118 -0.41 5.32 2.78
CA GLY A 118 -1.53 4.77 3.55
C GLY A 118 -2.33 5.89 4.20
N GLY A 119 -3.44 6.26 3.58
CA GLY A 119 -4.32 7.33 4.05
C GLY A 119 -5.53 6.75 4.79
N GLY A 120 -5.70 7.14 6.06
CA GLY A 120 -6.82 6.70 6.90
C GLY A 120 -7.54 7.85 7.60
N SER A 121 -7.19 9.09 7.30
CA SER A 121 -7.83 10.30 7.81
C SER A 121 -7.88 11.39 6.74
N LEU A 122 -8.85 12.30 6.82
CA LEU A 122 -9.00 13.49 5.98
C LEU A 122 -7.71 14.30 5.91
N LYS A 123 -7.05 14.51 7.05
CA LYS A 123 -5.74 15.19 7.10
C LYS A 123 -4.70 14.46 6.25
N SER A 124 -4.61 13.14 6.39
CA SER A 124 -3.61 12.34 5.67
C SER A 124 -3.87 12.29 4.17
N VAL A 125 -5.11 12.05 3.74
CA VAL A 125 -5.45 11.98 2.31
C VAL A 125 -5.36 13.35 1.62
N ALA A 126 -5.71 14.42 2.32
CA ALA A 126 -5.50 15.78 1.82
C ALA A 126 -4.01 16.06 1.59
N TRP A 127 -3.15 15.64 2.53
CA TRP A 127 -1.70 15.77 2.40
C TRP A 127 -1.16 14.90 1.25
N THR A 128 -1.63 13.66 1.11
CA THR A 128 -1.26 12.77 -0.01
C THR A 128 -1.58 13.39 -1.36
N GLY A 129 -2.79 13.95 -1.52
CA GLY A 129 -3.23 14.64 -2.74
C GLY A 129 -2.34 15.84 -3.08
N ARG A 130 -2.11 16.73 -2.12
CA ARG A 130 -1.27 17.93 -2.30
C ARG A 130 0.16 17.62 -2.72
N ASN A 131 0.71 16.51 -2.24
CA ASN A 131 2.09 16.11 -2.52
C ASN A 131 2.21 15.20 -3.76
N GLY A 132 1.09 14.96 -4.46
CA GLY A 132 1.09 14.16 -5.68
C GLY A 132 1.56 12.73 -5.46
N LEU A 133 1.16 12.10 -4.35
CA LEU A 133 1.41 10.68 -4.10
C LEU A 133 0.18 9.85 -4.49
N ASN A 134 0.39 8.56 -4.76
CA ASN A 134 -0.73 7.62 -4.91
C ASN A 134 -1.34 7.30 -3.54
N LEU A 135 -2.62 6.93 -3.51
CA LEU A 135 -3.36 6.68 -2.27
C LEU A 135 -3.65 5.19 -2.07
N LEU A 136 -3.35 4.69 -0.87
CA LEU A 136 -3.81 3.37 -0.39
C LEU A 136 -4.90 3.58 0.65
N LEU A 137 -6.11 3.12 0.33
CA LEU A 137 -7.19 2.94 1.28
C LEU A 137 -7.21 1.49 1.75
N GLY A 138 -7.52 1.25 3.02
CA GLY A 138 -7.53 -0.08 3.63
C GLY A 138 -8.89 -0.44 4.25
N ASN A 139 -8.89 -1.50 5.05
CA ASN A 139 -10.05 -1.94 5.83
C ASN A 139 -10.18 -1.24 7.20
N VAL A 140 -9.32 -0.28 7.49
CA VAL A 140 -9.31 0.49 8.74
C VAL A 140 -9.20 1.96 8.38
N THR A 141 -10.08 2.78 8.94
CA THR A 141 -10.10 4.22 8.67
C THR A 141 -10.58 5.02 9.87
N SER A 142 -10.37 6.32 9.90
CA SER A 142 -10.98 7.23 10.88
C SER A 142 -12.33 7.71 10.35
N GLY A 143 -13.34 7.68 11.20
CA GLY A 143 -14.71 8.07 10.81
C GLY A 143 -14.91 9.57 10.57
N GLU A 144 -14.08 10.44 11.16
CA GLU A 144 -14.07 11.91 10.99
C GLU A 144 -15.40 12.54 10.53
N GLY A 145 -16.42 12.49 11.41
CA GLY A 145 -17.73 13.08 11.17
C GLY A 145 -18.85 12.09 10.84
N THR A 146 -18.54 10.81 10.68
CA THR A 146 -19.52 9.71 10.52
C THR A 146 -19.10 8.45 11.28
N ASP A 147 -20.05 7.55 11.52
CA ASP A 147 -19.82 6.18 11.98
C ASP A 147 -19.99 5.14 10.86
N ASP A 148 -20.40 5.57 9.67
CA ASP A 148 -20.46 4.73 8.49
C ASP A 148 -19.08 4.65 7.81
N PHE A 149 -18.59 3.41 7.63
CA PHE A 149 -17.27 3.17 7.07
C PHE A 149 -17.16 3.64 5.60
N PHE A 150 -18.21 3.44 4.80
CA PHE A 150 -18.19 3.77 3.38
C PHE A 150 -18.28 5.29 3.19
N GLU A 151 -19.14 5.97 3.94
CA GLU A 151 -19.20 7.44 3.96
C GLU A 151 -17.85 8.05 4.34
N ALA A 152 -17.18 7.52 5.37
CA ALA A 152 -15.86 7.99 5.78
C ALA A 152 -14.82 7.86 4.64
N GLN A 153 -14.82 6.73 3.91
CA GLN A 153 -13.92 6.53 2.77
C GLN A 153 -14.31 7.39 1.55
N LEU A 154 -15.60 7.65 1.32
CA LEU A 154 -16.05 8.56 0.27
C LEU A 154 -15.58 9.99 0.55
N HIS A 155 -15.74 10.50 1.78
CA HIS A 155 -15.20 11.80 2.17
C HIS A 155 -13.67 11.88 1.98
N GLN A 156 -12.96 10.78 2.24
CA GLN A 156 -11.53 10.70 2.02
C GLN A 156 -11.15 10.76 0.54
N LEU A 157 -11.87 10.05 -0.33
CA LEU A 157 -11.68 10.13 -1.78
C LEU A 157 -11.95 11.54 -2.30
N GLU A 158 -13.06 12.15 -1.91
CA GLU A 158 -13.41 13.52 -2.29
C GLU A 158 -12.32 14.51 -1.87
N THR A 159 -11.85 14.39 -0.63
CA THR A 159 -10.77 15.22 -0.09
C THR A 159 -9.45 15.01 -0.84
N PHE A 160 -9.10 13.76 -1.15
CA PHE A 160 -7.90 13.43 -1.93
C PHE A 160 -7.93 14.08 -3.31
N PHE A 161 -9.02 13.88 -4.06
CA PHE A 161 -9.17 14.41 -5.41
C PHE A 161 -9.24 15.93 -5.43
N ALA A 162 -9.88 16.56 -4.43
CA ALA A 162 -9.91 18.02 -4.30
C ALA A 162 -8.53 18.64 -4.05
N GLN A 163 -7.57 17.87 -3.53
CA GLN A 163 -6.21 18.32 -3.24
C GLN A 163 -5.19 17.87 -4.29
N GLN A 164 -5.60 17.04 -5.23
CA GLN A 164 -4.70 16.42 -6.19
C GLN A 164 -4.19 17.45 -7.22
N SER A 165 -2.92 17.34 -7.58
CA SER A 165 -2.35 18.06 -8.73
C SER A 165 -3.04 17.66 -10.05
N GLU A 166 -2.85 18.46 -11.11
CA GLU A 166 -3.37 18.16 -12.46
C GLU A 166 -2.96 16.78 -13.00
N ARG A 167 -1.82 16.23 -12.55
CA ARG A 167 -1.43 14.87 -12.89
C ARG A 167 -2.29 13.85 -12.15
N PRO A 168 -2.98 12.92 -12.84
CA PRO A 168 -3.79 11.90 -12.21
C PRO A 168 -2.91 10.98 -11.35
N ARG A 169 -3.35 10.68 -10.13
CA ARG A 169 -2.73 9.75 -9.19
C ARG A 169 -3.60 8.52 -9.01
N ARG A 170 -2.95 7.39 -8.72
CA ARG A 170 -3.61 6.09 -8.56
C ARG A 170 -4.21 6.00 -7.16
N VAL A 171 -5.35 5.34 -7.05
CA VAL A 171 -5.98 5.00 -5.78
C VAL A 171 -6.25 3.51 -5.76
N ALA A 172 -5.74 2.82 -4.75
CA ALA A 172 -5.96 1.39 -4.53
C ALA A 172 -6.75 1.16 -3.24
N LEU A 173 -7.84 0.40 -3.38
CA LEU A 173 -8.77 0.08 -2.31
C LEU A 173 -8.52 -1.32 -1.77
N GLY A 174 -8.28 -1.43 -0.46
CA GLY A 174 -8.14 -2.69 0.24
C GLY A 174 -9.47 -3.24 0.74
N ARG A 175 -9.75 -4.52 0.47
CA ARG A 175 -10.85 -5.30 1.06
C ARG A 175 -10.37 -6.69 1.44
N VAL A 176 -10.82 -7.20 2.59
CA VAL A 176 -10.64 -8.62 2.91
C VAL A 176 -11.70 -9.39 2.15
N ILE A 177 -11.28 -10.17 1.15
CA ILE A 177 -12.18 -10.93 0.27
C ILE A 177 -11.74 -12.39 0.29
N VAL A 178 -12.65 -13.29 0.68
CA VAL A 178 -12.37 -14.70 0.91
C VAL A 178 -13.41 -15.56 0.18
N PRO A 179 -13.24 -15.77 -1.15
CA PRO A 179 -14.03 -16.75 -1.89
C PRO A 179 -13.67 -18.17 -1.45
N PHE A 180 -14.67 -19.04 -1.47
CA PHE A 180 -14.52 -20.42 -0.97
C PHE A 180 -15.22 -21.46 -1.86
N ASP A 181 -15.43 -21.12 -3.13
CA ASP A 181 -16.13 -21.92 -4.13
C ASP A 181 -15.51 -23.32 -4.25
N SER A 182 -14.17 -23.43 -4.22
CA SER A 182 -13.44 -24.71 -4.27
C SER A 182 -13.07 -25.29 -2.90
N ALA A 183 -13.37 -24.58 -1.80
CA ALA A 183 -13.05 -25.04 -0.44
C ALA A 183 -14.01 -26.13 0.05
N ASP A 184 -13.52 -27.04 0.90
CA ASP A 184 -14.36 -28.03 1.59
C ASP A 184 -15.26 -27.42 2.67
N ALA A 185 -16.23 -28.18 3.17
CA ALA A 185 -17.19 -27.71 4.16
C ALA A 185 -16.54 -27.23 5.48
N ARG A 186 -15.43 -27.85 5.90
CA ARG A 186 -14.74 -27.47 7.14
C ARG A 186 -14.04 -26.13 6.98
N THR A 187 -13.39 -25.93 5.85
CA THR A 187 -12.68 -24.71 5.47
C THR A 187 -13.68 -23.56 5.28
N ARG A 188 -14.80 -23.80 4.60
CA ARG A 188 -15.91 -22.83 4.50
C ARG A 188 -16.41 -22.37 5.87
N LYS A 189 -16.64 -23.32 6.79
CA LYS A 189 -17.05 -22.99 8.16
C LYS A 189 -16.00 -22.15 8.88
N ARG A 190 -14.71 -22.51 8.77
CA ARG A 190 -13.60 -21.76 9.37
C ARG A 190 -13.57 -20.31 8.88
N TYR A 191 -13.75 -20.08 7.58
CA TYR A 191 -13.76 -18.72 7.02
C TYR A 191 -14.96 -17.91 7.51
N ALA A 192 -16.14 -18.53 7.58
CA ALA A 192 -17.34 -17.89 8.13
C ALA A 192 -17.17 -17.55 9.62
N ASP A 193 -16.63 -18.47 10.43
CA ASP A 193 -16.32 -18.24 11.84
C ASP A 193 -15.32 -17.08 12.01
N TYR A 194 -14.30 -17.01 11.15
CA TYR A 194 -13.29 -15.95 11.14
C TYR A 194 -13.88 -14.56 10.85
N ALA A 195 -14.82 -14.47 9.90
CA ALA A 195 -15.54 -13.22 9.62
C ALA A 195 -16.49 -12.86 10.76
N ALA A 196 -17.26 -13.83 11.27
CA ALA A 196 -18.21 -13.62 12.37
C ALA A 196 -17.51 -13.14 13.65
N GLY A 197 -16.35 -13.71 14.00
CA GLY A 197 -15.55 -13.28 15.15
C GLY A 197 -15.00 -11.86 15.05
N ARG A 198 -15.01 -11.26 13.85
CA ARG A 198 -14.58 -9.88 13.60
C ARG A 198 -15.74 -8.96 13.21
N HIS A 199 -16.99 -9.40 13.30
CA HIS A 199 -18.14 -8.58 12.94
C HIS A 199 -18.41 -7.49 13.98
N GLU A 200 -18.30 -7.78 15.27
CA GLU A 200 -18.66 -6.80 16.33
C GLU A 200 -17.87 -5.49 16.22
N ARG A 201 -16.60 -5.55 15.79
CA ARG A 201 -15.78 -4.33 15.63
C ARG A 201 -16.26 -3.43 14.49
N THR A 202 -17.06 -3.91 13.54
CA THR A 202 -17.53 -3.12 12.40
C THR A 202 -18.81 -2.33 12.71
N LEU A 203 -19.45 -2.58 13.87
CA LEU A 203 -20.74 -2.01 14.23
C LEU A 203 -20.64 -0.62 14.89
N LYS A 204 -19.44 -0.19 15.27
CA LYS A 204 -19.21 1.10 15.94
C LYS A 204 -17.78 1.60 15.74
N ALA A 205 -17.59 2.90 15.94
CA ALA A 205 -16.27 3.50 16.04
C ALA A 205 -15.57 3.14 17.36
N HIS A 206 -14.24 3.03 17.30
CA HIS A 206 -13.38 2.65 18.44
C HIS A 206 -12.38 3.73 18.81
N GLY A 207 -12.28 4.01 20.11
CA GLY A 207 -11.30 4.93 20.69
C GLY A 207 -11.48 6.39 20.29
N GLU A 208 -10.57 7.25 20.76
CA GLU A 208 -10.62 8.71 20.54
C GLU A 208 -10.51 9.09 19.05
N ARG A 209 -9.80 8.28 18.25
CA ARG A 209 -9.65 8.48 16.81
C ARG A 209 -10.86 8.03 16.00
N ARG A 210 -11.91 7.52 16.65
CA ARG A 210 -13.12 6.98 16.03
C ARG A 210 -12.79 6.01 14.88
N THR A 211 -11.97 5.01 15.19
CA THR A 211 -11.51 4.04 14.19
C THR A 211 -12.69 3.16 13.75
N LEU A 212 -12.90 3.06 12.45
CA LEU A 212 -13.90 2.22 11.78
C LEU A 212 -13.21 1.06 11.05
N PHE A 213 -13.94 -0.04 10.91
CA PHE A 213 -13.47 -1.26 10.25
C PHE A 213 -14.45 -1.70 9.16
N ALA A 214 -13.93 -2.05 7.99
CA ALA A 214 -14.71 -2.72 6.97
C ALA A 214 -15.11 -4.12 7.44
N GLN A 215 -16.30 -4.57 7.00
CA GLN A 215 -16.68 -5.96 7.10
C GLN A 215 -15.86 -6.81 6.14
N ASP A 216 -15.45 -7.99 6.62
CA ASP A 216 -14.77 -8.97 5.78
C ASP A 216 -15.77 -9.68 4.88
N VAL A 217 -15.46 -9.76 3.59
CA VAL A 217 -16.35 -10.27 2.56
C VAL A 217 -16.01 -11.74 2.31
N VAL A 218 -16.80 -12.63 2.90
CA VAL A 218 -16.56 -14.09 2.89
C VAL A 218 -17.81 -14.80 2.37
N GLY A 219 -17.66 -15.65 1.35
CA GLY A 219 -18.81 -16.30 0.73
C GLY A 219 -18.49 -17.01 -0.58
N THR A 220 -19.53 -17.42 -1.29
CA THR A 220 -19.40 -17.84 -2.70
C THR A 220 -19.03 -16.64 -3.55
N SER A 221 -18.44 -16.88 -4.73
CA SER A 221 -18.17 -15.84 -5.71
C SER A 221 -19.39 -14.97 -6.01
N GLU A 222 -20.59 -15.55 -6.11
CA GLU A 222 -21.86 -14.81 -6.30
C GLU A 222 -22.16 -13.85 -5.15
N GLN A 223 -22.09 -14.31 -3.90
CA GLN A 223 -22.33 -13.49 -2.70
C GLN A 223 -21.31 -12.36 -2.58
N ILE A 224 -20.05 -12.66 -2.91
CA ILE A 224 -18.96 -11.68 -2.91
C ILE A 224 -19.23 -10.61 -3.95
N LEU A 225 -19.61 -10.98 -5.17
CA LEU A 225 -19.91 -10.02 -6.24
C LEU A 225 -21.10 -9.12 -5.89
N GLU A 226 -22.15 -9.66 -5.27
CA GLU A 226 -23.29 -8.87 -4.78
C GLU A 226 -22.85 -7.84 -3.71
N THR A 227 -22.00 -8.29 -2.77
CA THR A 227 -21.45 -7.40 -1.72
C THR A 227 -20.57 -6.31 -2.33
N LEU A 228 -19.68 -6.66 -3.26
CA LEU A 228 -18.77 -5.71 -3.91
C LEU A 228 -19.50 -4.73 -4.84
N ALA A 229 -20.58 -5.17 -5.50
CA ALA A 229 -21.42 -4.29 -6.31
C ALA A 229 -22.13 -3.21 -5.47
N SER A 230 -22.32 -3.48 -4.17
CA SER A 230 -22.92 -2.56 -3.20
C SER A 230 -21.89 -1.65 -2.53
N ASP A 231 -20.58 -1.81 -2.78
CA ASP A 231 -19.54 -0.95 -2.22
C ASP A 231 -19.41 0.36 -3.03
N PRO A 232 -19.87 1.51 -2.50
CA PRO A 232 -19.86 2.77 -3.25
C PRO A 232 -18.44 3.32 -3.46
N VAL A 233 -17.47 2.89 -2.65
CA VAL A 233 -16.06 3.30 -2.77
C VAL A 233 -15.40 2.55 -3.93
N LEU A 234 -15.74 1.26 -4.10
CA LEU A 234 -15.21 0.43 -5.19
C LEU A 234 -15.54 1.02 -6.57
N ALA A 235 -16.75 1.58 -6.73
CA ALA A 235 -17.18 2.24 -7.97
C ALA A 235 -16.36 3.50 -8.33
N ARG A 236 -15.56 4.03 -7.40
CA ARG A 236 -14.79 5.28 -7.55
C ARG A 236 -13.29 5.05 -7.73
N VAL A 237 -12.84 3.80 -7.74
CA VAL A 237 -11.43 3.43 -7.86
C VAL A 237 -11.20 2.47 -9.03
N HIS A 238 -9.96 2.36 -9.47
CA HIS A 238 -9.58 1.46 -10.58
C HIS A 238 -8.68 0.31 -10.12
N GLU A 239 -8.28 0.29 -8.85
CA GLU A 239 -7.42 -0.73 -8.30
C GLU A 239 -8.00 -1.30 -7.02
N LEU A 240 -8.22 -2.61 -7.03
CA LEU A 240 -8.67 -3.39 -5.89
C LEU A 240 -7.49 -4.24 -5.39
N ARG A 241 -7.18 -4.10 -4.10
CA ARG A 241 -6.24 -4.95 -3.37
C ARG A 241 -7.04 -5.94 -2.53
N VAL A 242 -6.85 -7.22 -2.83
CA VAL A 242 -7.33 -8.32 -1.98
C VAL A 242 -6.41 -8.45 -0.78
N GLU A 243 -6.94 -8.18 0.41
CA GLU A 243 -6.22 -8.35 1.67
C GLU A 243 -6.51 -9.74 2.23
N LEU A 244 -5.47 -10.56 2.35
CA LEU A 244 -5.60 -11.92 2.85
C LEU A 244 -5.70 -11.93 4.39
N PRO A 245 -6.56 -12.79 4.97
CA PRO A 245 -6.63 -13.02 6.41
C PRO A 245 -5.28 -13.29 7.08
N TYR A 246 -5.05 -12.72 8.26
CA TYR A 246 -3.97 -13.15 9.14
C TYR A 246 -4.44 -14.44 9.84
N GLU A 247 -3.61 -15.49 9.90
CA GLU A 247 -3.87 -16.81 10.56
C GLU A 247 -4.37 -17.97 9.68
N PHE A 248 -4.35 -17.82 8.36
CA PHE A 248 -4.63 -18.95 7.45
C PHE A 248 -3.32 -19.63 7.02
N LYS A 249 -3.45 -20.86 6.50
CA LYS A 249 -2.37 -21.70 6.00
C LYS A 249 -2.11 -21.44 4.53
N GLN A 250 -0.95 -21.85 4.05
CA GLN A 250 -0.56 -21.64 2.65
C GLN A 250 -1.60 -22.14 1.64
N HIS A 251 -2.10 -23.38 1.78
CA HIS A 251 -3.09 -23.95 0.86
C HIS A 251 -4.42 -23.19 0.88
N GLU A 252 -4.78 -22.57 2.02
CA GLU A 252 -5.97 -21.73 2.13
C GLU A 252 -5.76 -20.43 1.33
N TYR A 253 -4.58 -19.80 1.42
CA TYR A 253 -4.27 -18.64 0.58
C TYR A 253 -4.23 -18.98 -0.91
N GLU A 254 -3.64 -20.13 -1.28
CA GLU A 254 -3.61 -20.59 -2.66
C GLU A 254 -5.03 -20.80 -3.21
N GLN A 255 -5.91 -21.42 -2.42
CA GLN A 255 -7.33 -21.57 -2.77
C GLN A 255 -8.04 -20.22 -2.90
N ILE A 256 -7.93 -19.34 -1.91
CA ILE A 256 -8.54 -18.00 -1.92
C ILE A 256 -8.12 -17.20 -3.15
N ILE A 257 -6.82 -17.19 -3.47
CA ILE A 257 -6.30 -16.49 -4.64
C ILE A 257 -6.83 -17.14 -5.91
N THR A 258 -6.83 -18.48 -5.99
CA THR A 258 -7.31 -19.23 -7.16
C THR A 258 -8.78 -18.95 -7.44
N ASP A 259 -9.64 -18.99 -6.43
CA ASP A 259 -11.06 -18.73 -6.59
C ASP A 259 -11.31 -17.25 -6.93
N PHE A 260 -10.55 -16.33 -6.31
CA PHE A 260 -10.66 -14.91 -6.63
C PHE A 260 -10.31 -14.63 -8.09
N ILE A 261 -9.17 -15.12 -8.60
CA ILE A 261 -8.75 -14.85 -9.99
C ILE A 261 -9.62 -15.57 -11.03
N THR A 262 -10.26 -16.68 -10.65
CA THR A 262 -11.05 -17.51 -11.58
C THR A 262 -12.51 -17.08 -11.62
N HIS A 263 -13.10 -16.72 -10.48
CA HIS A 263 -14.54 -16.49 -10.36
C HIS A 263 -14.90 -15.03 -10.09
N VAL A 264 -14.10 -14.30 -9.30
CA VAL A 264 -14.45 -12.93 -8.87
C VAL A 264 -13.83 -11.87 -9.79
N ALA A 265 -12.51 -11.88 -9.97
CA ALA A 265 -11.79 -10.86 -10.73
C ALA A 265 -12.30 -10.67 -12.18
N PRO A 266 -12.59 -11.75 -12.95
CA PRO A 266 -13.11 -11.59 -14.31
C PRO A 266 -14.47 -10.90 -14.35
N ALA A 267 -15.34 -11.17 -13.38
CA ALA A 267 -16.66 -10.54 -13.27
C ALA A 267 -16.56 -9.05 -12.89
N LEU A 268 -15.48 -8.65 -12.20
CA LEU A 268 -15.13 -7.24 -11.96
C LEU A 268 -14.43 -6.58 -13.16
N GLY A 269 -14.33 -7.26 -14.31
CA GLY A 269 -13.74 -6.74 -15.53
C GLY A 269 -12.21 -6.87 -15.61
N TRP A 270 -11.57 -7.55 -14.64
CA TRP A 270 -10.15 -7.84 -14.74
C TRP A 270 -9.89 -8.81 -15.89
N ARG A 271 -8.93 -8.46 -16.75
CA ARG A 271 -8.50 -9.30 -17.86
C ARG A 271 -7.09 -9.77 -17.59
N HIS A 272 -6.91 -11.08 -17.53
CA HIS A 272 -5.58 -11.66 -17.55
C HIS A 272 -4.86 -11.19 -18.83
N ARG A 273 -3.71 -10.53 -18.69
CA ARG A 273 -2.83 -10.24 -19.82
C ARG A 273 -1.91 -11.45 -20.01
N PRO A 274 -2.18 -12.38 -20.94
CA PRO A 274 -1.21 -13.43 -21.25
C PRO A 274 0.08 -12.75 -21.69
N GLY A 275 1.18 -13.22 -21.10
CA GLY A 275 2.48 -12.64 -21.34
C GLY A 275 2.88 -12.75 -22.81
N LEU A 276 3.42 -11.67 -23.39
CA LEU A 276 4.24 -11.74 -24.59
C LEU A 276 5.25 -12.88 -24.40
N THR A 277 5.00 -14.03 -25.04
CA THR A 277 6.00 -15.08 -25.21
C THR A 277 7.22 -14.39 -25.78
N ALA A 278 8.38 -14.56 -25.13
CA ALA A 278 9.63 -14.14 -25.70
C ALA A 278 9.69 -14.76 -27.10
N SER A 279 9.55 -13.93 -28.14
CA SER A 279 9.89 -14.31 -29.49
C SER A 279 11.30 -14.86 -29.40
N ALA A 280 11.45 -16.15 -29.70
CA ALA A 280 12.74 -16.67 -30.08
C ALA A 280 13.27 -15.77 -31.20
N ALA A 281 14.44 -15.19 -30.99
CA ALA A 281 15.24 -14.57 -32.03
C ALA A 281 16.64 -15.16 -31.85
N GLU A 282 17.02 -15.90 -32.89
CA GLU A 282 18.36 -16.40 -33.18
C GLU A 282 19.42 -15.28 -33.13
#